data_AF-A0A2H3C503-F1
#
_entry.id   AF-A0A2H3C503-F1
#
_cell.length_a   1.000
_cell.length_b   1.000
_cell.length_c   1.000
_cell.angle_alpha   90.00
_cell.angle_beta   90.00
_cell.angle_gamma   90.00
#
_symmetry.space_group_name_H-M   'P 1'
#
loop_
_entity.id
_entity.type
_entity.pdbx_description
1 polymer ?
#
loop_
_entity_poly.entity_id
_entity_poly.type
_entity_poly.pdbx_seq_one_letter_code
_entity_poly.pdbx_strand_id
1 'polypeptide(L)'
;MGHHDREHNIPNEASTFSIPPMLIDFESNKGSGEALPSGWKEYTHSDGKPYFWHDKYRTITEEWIYDDRFGNMVTTWASILNTVLSRSPSSLQVKDWHLVIKILEYSEPAWTDDDCCRCQYYFVNHDNESLFWLSKFIIDEHLTAIRGPVTYSQIYHFLRQEYWHHMYLFADTHPLSDAQWNAANRMAVNAYFDVTMSKTSTVAHSAAELEAMMKSLSLAEKTNASEVGAAVLRSLCGWSFFNSLDCSLISARKVGNQFLNYHGQRSARTNRGESVFGDDPDQAQCTLIFKLLTPFLFYAPVVHLDILNKFWVDGLAMKDQWVTLIERCTGEWSEHTIYATILLNANVAFLAIPSVDESMERYRGSMTQVLSILSVVSSLGSILVGLLMGRYHRTKKHIPVEDINVYLKSHYSDDSRWGFEWLAIIYSIPYALLMWAMVLFLGAFFSMCWESPTQSVRISVVIGFA
;
A
#
# COMPACT_ATOMS: atom_id res chain seq x y z
N MET A 1 -0.96 2.38 -17.27
CA MET A 1 -1.07 1.17 -18.13
C MET A 1 -0.12 0.10 -17.58
N GLY A 2 -0.49 -1.19 -17.57
CA GLY A 2 0.31 -2.23 -16.91
C GLY A 2 1.43 -2.76 -17.81
N HIS A 3 2.68 -2.58 -17.38
CA HIS A 3 3.88 -3.20 -17.95
C HIS A 3 4.33 -4.38 -17.06
N HIS A 4 5.13 -5.29 -17.61
CA HIS A 4 5.96 -6.31 -16.93
C HIS A 4 5.53 -7.79 -16.88
N ASP A 5 4.50 -8.23 -17.61
CA ASP A 5 4.27 -9.69 -17.70
C ASP A 5 5.23 -10.32 -18.73
N ARG A 6 5.93 -11.36 -18.32
CA ARG A 6 6.84 -12.12 -19.18
C ARG A 6 6.00 -12.99 -20.11
N GLU A 7 5.97 -12.65 -21.39
CA GLU A 7 5.19 -13.36 -22.40
C GLU A 7 5.87 -14.66 -22.88
N HIS A 8 7.21 -14.75 -22.76
CA HIS A 8 7.99 -15.85 -23.34
C HIS A 8 8.81 -16.60 -22.28
N ASN A 9 8.65 -17.92 -22.23
CA ASN A 9 9.44 -18.80 -21.38
C ASN A 9 10.68 -19.31 -22.13
N ILE A 10 11.80 -19.39 -21.41
CA ILE A 10 13.03 -20.00 -21.93
C ILE A 10 13.03 -21.49 -21.53
N PRO A 11 13.33 -22.44 -22.44
CA PRO A 11 13.48 -23.85 -22.11
C PRO A 11 14.50 -24.08 -20.99
N ASN A 12 14.22 -25.00 -20.08
CA ASN A 12 15.12 -25.33 -18.96
C ASN A 12 16.11 -26.43 -19.37
N GLU A 13 17.01 -26.10 -20.30
CA GLU A 13 18.02 -27.00 -20.86
C GLU A 13 19.42 -26.38 -20.77
N ALA A 14 20.45 -27.22 -20.74
CA ALA A 14 21.83 -26.74 -20.67
C ALA A 14 22.21 -25.98 -21.95
N SER A 15 22.65 -24.73 -21.80
CA SER A 15 23.04 -23.90 -22.94
C SER A 15 24.39 -24.32 -23.52
N THR A 16 24.49 -24.40 -24.84
CA THR A 16 25.75 -24.58 -25.58
C THR A 16 25.95 -23.45 -26.56
N PHE A 17 27.09 -22.76 -26.51
CA PHE A 17 27.42 -21.64 -27.41
C PHE A 17 28.92 -21.60 -27.67
N SER A 18 29.34 -21.32 -28.91
CA SER A 18 30.75 -21.13 -29.28
C SER A 18 30.96 -19.72 -29.83
N ILE A 19 31.96 -19.02 -29.29
CA ILE A 19 32.34 -17.67 -29.75
C ILE A 19 33.35 -17.84 -30.90
N PRO A 20 33.05 -17.34 -32.11
CA PRO A 20 33.99 -17.36 -33.21
C PRO A 20 35.29 -16.60 -32.89
N PRO A 21 36.46 -17.04 -33.40
CA PRO A 21 37.70 -16.28 -33.23
C PRO A 21 37.56 -14.89 -33.88
N MET A 22 38.10 -13.87 -33.20
CA MET A 22 38.03 -12.45 -33.59
C MET A 22 36.63 -11.81 -33.55
N LEU A 23 35.62 -12.43 -32.93
CA LEU A 23 34.37 -11.74 -32.61
C LEU A 23 34.62 -10.75 -31.46
N ILE A 24 34.78 -9.48 -31.81
CA ILE A 24 35.04 -8.37 -30.87
C ILE A 24 33.81 -7.49 -30.63
N ASP A 25 32.81 -7.60 -31.50
CA ASP A 25 31.57 -6.83 -31.44
C ASP A 25 30.37 -7.79 -31.44
N PHE A 26 29.69 -7.83 -30.29
CA PHE A 26 28.48 -8.62 -30.06
C PHE A 26 27.21 -7.81 -30.30
N GLU A 27 27.30 -6.48 -30.36
CA GLU A 27 26.14 -5.62 -30.61
C GLU A 27 25.69 -5.72 -32.07
N SER A 28 26.63 -5.81 -33.01
CA SER A 28 26.34 -6.08 -34.42
C SER A 28 25.98 -7.54 -34.72
N ASN A 29 26.23 -8.45 -33.77
CA ASN A 29 26.04 -9.91 -33.92
C ASN A 29 25.15 -10.49 -32.81
N LYS A 30 23.95 -9.91 -32.60
CA LYS A 30 22.97 -10.39 -31.61
C LYS A 30 22.39 -11.79 -31.88
N GLY A 31 22.90 -12.53 -32.86
CA GLY A 31 22.69 -13.96 -33.01
C GLY A 31 21.37 -14.40 -33.66
N SER A 32 20.41 -13.50 -33.92
CA SER A 32 19.13 -13.85 -34.56
C SER A 32 19.15 -13.79 -36.09
N GLY A 33 20.13 -13.10 -36.71
CA GLY A 33 20.09 -12.81 -38.14
C GLY A 33 18.96 -11.83 -38.54
N GLU A 34 18.19 -11.34 -37.58
CA GLU A 34 17.08 -10.40 -37.77
C GLU A 34 17.62 -8.98 -37.68
N ALA A 35 17.47 -8.21 -38.76
CA ALA A 35 17.85 -6.81 -38.81
C ALA A 35 16.70 -5.95 -38.29
N LEU A 36 17.01 -4.95 -37.46
CA LEU A 36 16.01 -3.97 -37.05
C LEU A 36 15.40 -3.27 -38.28
N PRO A 37 14.08 -3.03 -38.31
CA PRO A 37 13.47 -2.26 -39.38
C PRO A 37 14.10 -0.86 -39.49
N SER A 38 14.21 -0.34 -40.71
CA SER A 38 14.92 0.92 -40.96
C SER A 38 14.31 2.08 -40.15
N GLY A 39 15.16 2.82 -39.43
CA GLY A 39 14.74 3.98 -38.63
C GLY A 39 14.50 3.68 -37.14
N TRP A 40 14.53 2.41 -36.74
CA TRP A 40 14.40 1.99 -35.34
C TRP A 40 15.76 1.84 -34.65
N LYS A 41 15.77 2.16 -33.36
CA LYS A 41 16.89 1.97 -32.43
C LYS A 41 16.40 1.17 -31.24
N GLU A 42 17.18 0.20 -30.79
CA GLU A 42 16.90 -0.56 -29.57
C GLU A 42 17.55 0.11 -28.36
N TYR A 43 16.82 0.09 -27.25
CA TYR A 43 17.25 0.48 -25.93
C TYR A 43 16.88 -0.63 -24.95
N THR A 44 17.50 -0.63 -23.78
CA THR A 44 17.27 -1.63 -22.74
C THR A 44 16.91 -0.92 -21.45
N HIS A 45 15.73 -1.21 -20.91
CA HIS A 45 15.34 -0.74 -19.59
C HIS A 45 16.33 -1.21 -18.51
N SER A 46 16.37 -0.50 -17.39
CA SER A 46 17.22 -0.87 -16.24
C SER A 46 16.86 -2.24 -15.63
N ASP A 47 15.65 -2.75 -15.88
CA ASP A 47 15.20 -4.10 -15.50
C ASP A 47 15.57 -5.19 -16.53
N GLY A 48 16.16 -4.81 -17.67
CA GLY A 48 16.66 -5.68 -18.72
C GLY A 48 15.70 -5.90 -19.89
N LYS A 49 14.45 -5.42 -19.86
CA LYS A 49 13.53 -5.57 -21.00
C LYS A 49 13.91 -4.58 -22.13
N PRO A 50 13.97 -5.02 -23.40
CA PRO A 50 14.23 -4.12 -24.51
C PRO A 50 12.98 -3.32 -24.91
N TYR A 51 13.22 -2.13 -25.46
CA TYR A 51 12.21 -1.32 -26.15
C TYR A 51 12.84 -0.63 -27.36
N PHE A 52 12.00 -0.14 -28.27
CA PHE A 52 12.43 0.38 -29.56
C PHE A 52 11.92 1.79 -29.79
N TRP A 53 12.79 2.64 -30.35
CA TRP A 53 12.54 4.04 -30.66
C TRP A 53 12.71 4.32 -32.14
N HIS A 54 11.73 4.99 -32.74
CA HIS A 54 11.79 5.48 -34.10
C HIS A 54 11.92 7.01 -34.13
N ASP A 55 13.07 7.50 -34.61
CA ASP A 55 13.44 8.93 -34.56
C ASP A 55 12.47 9.84 -35.36
N LYS A 56 12.23 9.51 -36.64
CA LYS A 56 11.35 10.29 -37.53
C LYS A 56 9.91 10.41 -37.04
N TYR A 57 9.33 9.31 -36.55
CA TYR A 57 7.95 9.26 -36.08
C TYR A 57 7.81 9.55 -34.59
N ARG A 58 8.94 9.77 -33.89
CA ARG A 58 9.01 9.93 -32.43
C ARG A 58 8.21 8.87 -31.69
N THR A 59 8.35 7.63 -32.13
CA THR A 59 7.50 6.51 -31.71
C THR A 59 8.28 5.52 -30.88
N ILE A 60 7.69 5.08 -29.78
CA ILE A 60 8.19 4.04 -28.88
C ILE A 60 7.30 2.81 -29.00
N THR A 61 7.91 1.64 -28.97
CA THR A 61 7.19 0.36 -28.82
C THR A 61 8.01 -0.60 -27.97
N GLU A 62 7.32 -1.45 -27.21
CA GLU A 62 7.94 -2.60 -26.53
C GLU A 62 7.69 -3.92 -27.30
N GLU A 63 6.99 -3.85 -28.44
CA GLU A 63 6.77 -5.02 -29.30
C GLU A 63 8.10 -5.51 -29.87
N TRP A 64 8.23 -6.83 -30.05
CA TRP A 64 9.42 -7.44 -30.63
C TRP A 64 9.48 -7.19 -32.15
N ILE A 65 9.91 -5.99 -32.56
CA ILE A 65 9.90 -5.55 -33.97
C ILE A 65 10.97 -6.20 -34.86
N TYR A 66 11.78 -7.10 -34.31
CA TYR A 66 12.59 -8.01 -35.11
C TYR A 66 11.73 -8.98 -35.92
N ASP A 67 10.50 -9.26 -35.46
CA ASP A 67 9.49 -9.92 -36.26
C ASP A 67 8.91 -8.91 -37.27
N ASP A 68 9.10 -9.21 -38.55
CA ASP A 68 8.64 -8.38 -39.67
C ASP A 68 7.14 -8.06 -39.62
N ARG A 69 6.29 -8.94 -39.10
CA ARG A 69 4.85 -8.69 -38.94
C ARG A 69 4.63 -7.54 -37.97
N PHE A 70 5.19 -7.63 -36.76
CA PHE A 70 5.06 -6.58 -35.74
C PHE A 70 5.77 -5.29 -36.16
N GLY A 71 6.97 -5.39 -36.73
CA GLY A 71 7.71 -4.24 -37.23
C GLY A 71 6.95 -3.45 -38.30
N ASN A 72 6.33 -4.13 -39.26
CA ASN A 72 5.51 -3.49 -40.29
C ASN A 72 4.23 -2.88 -39.73
N MET A 73 3.54 -3.58 -38.82
CA MET A 73 2.32 -3.10 -38.19
C MET A 73 2.56 -1.82 -37.37
N VAL A 74 3.56 -1.85 -36.48
CA VAL A 74 3.91 -0.69 -35.64
C VAL A 74 4.30 0.50 -36.52
N THR A 75 5.13 0.29 -37.55
CA THR A 75 5.57 1.35 -38.45
C THR A 75 4.40 1.95 -39.24
N THR A 76 3.45 1.13 -39.67
CA THR A 76 2.24 1.58 -40.38
C THR A 76 1.36 2.44 -39.47
N TRP A 77 1.08 1.97 -38.25
CA TRP A 77 0.30 2.74 -37.28
C TRP A 77 1.00 4.03 -36.85
N ALA A 78 2.31 4.01 -36.66
CA ALA A 78 3.12 5.20 -36.36
C ALA A 78 2.95 6.28 -37.44
N SER A 79 3.00 5.86 -38.71
CA SER A 79 2.79 6.76 -39.86
C SER A 79 1.37 7.33 -39.90
N ILE A 80 0.35 6.47 -39.71
CA ILE A 80 -1.07 6.88 -39.72
C ILE A 80 -1.35 7.88 -38.60
N LEU A 81 -0.97 7.56 -37.36
CA LEU A 81 -1.26 8.39 -36.19
C LEU A 81 -0.53 9.73 -36.24
N ASN A 82 0.74 9.77 -36.68
CA ASN A 82 1.45 11.04 -36.90
C ASN A 82 0.85 11.86 -38.05
N THR A 83 0.35 11.20 -39.11
CA THR A 83 -0.37 11.89 -40.19
C THR A 83 -1.66 12.53 -39.68
N VAL A 84 -2.39 11.85 -38.79
CA VAL A 84 -3.60 12.42 -38.17
C VAL A 84 -3.22 13.58 -37.25
N LEU A 85 -2.19 13.44 -36.41
CA LEU A 85 -1.71 14.50 -35.53
C LEU A 85 -1.31 15.76 -36.33
N SER A 86 -0.52 15.60 -37.40
CA SER A 86 -0.05 16.73 -38.22
C SER A 86 -1.17 17.48 -38.96
N ARG A 87 -2.30 16.83 -39.23
CA ARG A 87 -3.49 17.44 -39.85
C ARG A 87 -4.41 18.14 -38.83
N SER A 88 -4.09 18.09 -37.54
CA SER A 88 -4.89 18.72 -36.50
C SER A 88 -4.88 20.25 -36.63
N PRO A 89 -5.97 20.95 -36.24
CA PRO A 89 -6.03 22.40 -36.24
C PRO A 89 -4.84 23.03 -35.48
N SER A 90 -4.40 24.22 -35.90
CA SER A 90 -3.25 24.92 -35.31
C SER A 90 -3.41 25.16 -33.80
N SER A 91 -4.63 25.27 -33.29
CA SER A 91 -4.93 25.41 -31.86
C SER A 91 -4.66 24.15 -31.03
N LEU A 92 -4.46 23.00 -31.68
CA LEU A 92 -4.19 21.70 -31.07
C LEU A 92 -2.80 21.16 -31.43
N GLN A 93 -1.94 21.98 -32.06
CA GLN A 93 -0.57 21.58 -32.37
C GLN A 93 0.25 21.44 -31.09
N VAL A 94 0.82 20.25 -30.90
CA VAL A 94 1.81 19.95 -29.87
C VAL A 94 3.19 20.14 -30.47
N LYS A 95 4.10 20.84 -29.78
CA LYS A 95 5.44 21.11 -30.32
C LYS A 95 6.37 19.93 -30.09
N ASP A 96 6.24 19.31 -28.93
CA ASP A 96 7.08 18.19 -28.53
C ASP A 96 6.27 17.04 -27.96
N TRP A 97 6.33 15.90 -28.64
CA TRP A 97 5.55 14.73 -28.33
C TRP A 97 6.30 13.43 -28.57
N HIS A 98 5.87 12.40 -27.85
CA HIS A 98 6.11 11.00 -28.17
C HIS A 98 4.80 10.29 -28.50
N LEU A 99 4.90 9.26 -29.31
CA LEU A 99 3.84 8.30 -29.57
C LEU A 99 4.26 6.94 -29.01
N VAL A 100 3.43 6.29 -28.21
CA VAL A 100 3.67 4.91 -27.80
C VAL A 100 2.65 4.00 -28.46
N ILE A 101 3.10 2.90 -29.05
CA ILE A 101 2.27 1.89 -29.69
C ILE A 101 2.46 0.56 -28.98
N LYS A 102 1.35 -0.13 -28.76
CA LYS A 102 1.30 -1.53 -28.33
C LYS A 102 0.35 -2.29 -29.25
N ILE A 103 0.73 -3.48 -29.68
CA ILE A 103 -0.10 -4.36 -30.51
C ILE A 103 -0.72 -5.40 -29.59
N LEU A 104 -2.06 -5.46 -29.56
CA LEU A 104 -2.78 -6.49 -28.83
C LEU A 104 -3.30 -7.54 -29.80
N GLU A 105 -2.80 -8.76 -29.67
CA GLU A 105 -3.35 -9.93 -30.34
C GLU A 105 -4.55 -10.48 -29.56
N TYR A 106 -5.54 -11.03 -30.28
CA TYR A 106 -6.66 -11.75 -29.69
C TYR A 106 -6.99 -13.00 -30.49
N SER A 107 -7.65 -13.96 -29.84
CA SER A 107 -7.80 -15.31 -30.37
C SER A 107 -8.87 -15.46 -31.45
N GLU A 108 -9.88 -14.58 -31.47
CA GLU A 108 -11.04 -14.71 -32.37
C GLU A 108 -11.27 -13.45 -33.20
N PRO A 109 -11.28 -13.53 -34.55
CA PRO A 109 -11.49 -12.37 -35.40
C PRO A 109 -12.87 -11.75 -35.15
N ALA A 110 -12.93 -10.42 -35.02
CA ALA A 110 -14.17 -9.70 -34.79
C ALA A 110 -15.04 -9.60 -36.05
N TRP A 111 -14.44 -9.75 -37.23
CA TRP A 111 -15.11 -9.78 -38.55
C TRP A 111 -14.25 -10.51 -39.58
N THR A 112 -14.80 -10.73 -40.78
CA THR A 112 -14.09 -11.34 -41.92
C THR A 112 -12.93 -10.43 -42.34
N ASP A 113 -11.73 -10.99 -42.50
CA ASP A 113 -10.46 -10.30 -42.80
C ASP A 113 -9.85 -9.45 -41.66
N ASP A 114 -10.27 -9.68 -40.42
CA ASP A 114 -9.59 -9.15 -39.24
C ASP A 114 -8.22 -9.83 -39.06
N ASP A 115 -7.15 -9.04 -38.87
CA ASP A 115 -5.80 -9.54 -38.62
C ASP A 115 -5.59 -10.01 -37.17
N CYS A 116 -6.68 -10.02 -36.39
CA CYS A 116 -6.74 -10.38 -34.98
C CYS A 116 -5.83 -9.51 -34.10
N CYS A 117 -5.58 -8.27 -34.54
CA CYS A 117 -4.69 -7.34 -33.87
C CYS A 117 -5.36 -5.97 -33.66
N ARG A 118 -5.13 -5.37 -32.49
CA ARG A 118 -5.53 -3.99 -32.21
C ARG A 118 -4.33 -3.14 -31.82
N CYS A 119 -4.24 -1.96 -32.44
CA CYS A 119 -3.28 -0.94 -32.03
C CYS A 119 -3.80 -0.16 -30.83
N GLN A 120 -3.19 -0.38 -29.66
CA GLN A 120 -3.30 0.55 -28.54
C GLN A 120 -2.23 1.62 -28.64
N TYR A 121 -2.60 2.84 -28.30
CA TYR A 121 -1.65 3.94 -28.31
C TYR A 121 -1.98 4.99 -27.25
N TYR A 122 -0.97 5.80 -26.94
CA TYR A 122 -1.15 7.10 -26.31
C TYR A 122 -0.09 8.06 -26.85
N PHE A 123 -0.42 9.34 -26.87
CA PHE A 123 0.55 10.39 -27.10
C PHE A 123 0.96 11.04 -25.79
N VAL A 124 2.18 11.54 -25.76
CA VAL A 124 2.78 12.29 -24.66
C VAL A 124 2.99 13.71 -25.14
N ASN A 125 2.55 14.70 -24.36
CA ASN A 125 2.83 16.11 -24.60
C ASN A 125 3.86 16.59 -23.56
N HIS A 126 5.09 16.82 -24.00
CA HIS A 126 6.17 17.28 -23.12
C HIS A 126 6.01 18.75 -22.70
N ASP A 127 5.36 19.59 -23.53
CA ASP A 127 5.09 20.99 -23.20
C ASP A 127 4.18 21.12 -21.96
N ASN A 128 3.21 20.21 -21.82
CA ASN A 128 2.21 20.21 -20.75
C ASN A 128 2.36 19.05 -19.75
N GLU A 129 3.45 18.28 -19.80
CA GLU A 129 3.72 17.13 -18.92
C GLU A 129 2.50 16.19 -18.75
N SER A 130 1.82 15.82 -19.85
CA SER A 130 0.58 15.04 -19.79
C SER A 130 0.39 14.12 -21.00
N LEU A 131 -0.44 13.09 -20.84
CA LEU A 131 -0.85 12.20 -21.92
C LEU A 131 -2.09 12.74 -22.64
N PHE A 132 -2.24 12.39 -23.92
CA PHE A 132 -3.43 12.67 -24.70
C PHE A 132 -3.69 11.60 -25.78
N TRP A 133 -4.89 11.63 -26.35
CA TRP A 133 -5.34 10.70 -27.39
C TRP A 133 -5.97 11.47 -28.55
N LEU A 134 -5.79 10.96 -29.77
CA LEU A 134 -6.45 11.50 -30.97
C LEU A 134 -7.93 11.13 -31.06
N SER A 135 -8.33 10.07 -30.35
CA SER A 135 -9.70 9.59 -30.25
C SER A 135 -10.22 9.75 -28.83
N LYS A 136 -11.55 9.69 -28.65
CA LYS A 136 -12.16 9.74 -27.32
C LYS A 136 -11.66 8.57 -26.49
N PHE A 137 -10.94 8.86 -25.42
CA PHE A 137 -10.52 7.89 -24.42
C PHE A 137 -11.51 7.87 -23.25
N ILE A 138 -12.01 6.69 -22.90
CA ILE A 138 -12.90 6.49 -21.75
C ILE A 138 -12.02 6.10 -20.56
N ILE A 139 -11.96 6.97 -19.56
CA ILE A 139 -11.08 6.82 -18.40
C ILE A 139 -11.75 6.12 -17.22
N ASP A 140 -13.02 5.72 -17.34
CA ASP A 140 -13.87 5.22 -16.25
C ASP A 140 -13.20 4.11 -15.42
N GLU A 141 -12.52 3.16 -16.08
CA GLU A 141 -11.76 2.09 -15.42
C GLU A 141 -10.60 2.57 -14.54
N HIS A 142 -10.14 3.81 -14.75
CA HIS A 142 -9.10 4.47 -13.95
C HIS A 142 -9.66 5.37 -12.86
N LEU A 143 -10.98 5.63 -12.85
CA LEU A 143 -11.65 6.50 -11.88
C LEU A 143 -12.24 5.75 -10.70
N THR A 144 -12.09 4.42 -10.63
CA THR A 144 -12.68 3.60 -9.56
C THR A 144 -12.20 3.98 -8.16
N ALA A 145 -11.06 4.70 -8.09
CA ALA A 145 -10.42 5.18 -6.88
C ALA A 145 -10.96 6.50 -6.31
N ILE A 146 -11.76 7.22 -7.09
CA ILE A 146 -12.37 8.48 -6.67
C ILE A 146 -13.88 8.38 -6.79
N ARG A 147 -14.59 9.20 -6.03
CA ARG A 147 -16.06 9.26 -6.07
C ARG A 147 -16.51 10.72 -6.20
N GLY A 148 -17.69 10.90 -6.75
CA GLY A 148 -18.27 12.22 -6.98
C GLY A 148 -17.86 12.84 -8.32
N PRO A 149 -18.25 14.10 -8.57
CA PRO A 149 -18.02 14.77 -9.84
C PRO A 149 -16.53 15.02 -10.07
N VAL A 150 -16.02 14.50 -11.18
CA VAL A 150 -14.61 14.63 -11.57
C VAL A 150 -14.41 15.89 -12.41
N THR A 151 -13.37 16.67 -12.11
CA THR A 151 -13.00 17.87 -12.89
C THR A 151 -11.77 17.62 -13.75
N TYR A 152 -11.58 18.45 -14.80
CA TYR A 152 -10.42 18.35 -15.67
C TYR A 152 -9.08 18.55 -14.94
N SER A 153 -9.04 19.44 -13.95
CA SER A 153 -7.82 19.64 -13.14
C SER A 153 -7.49 18.43 -12.27
N GLN A 154 -8.50 17.69 -11.82
CA GLN A 154 -8.27 16.41 -11.12
C GLN A 154 -7.72 15.36 -12.09
N ILE A 155 -8.34 15.18 -13.27
CA ILE A 155 -7.85 14.24 -14.30
C ILE A 155 -6.42 14.59 -14.71
N TYR A 156 -6.07 15.87 -14.78
CA TYR A 156 -4.71 16.31 -15.09
C TYR A 156 -3.67 15.76 -14.09
N HIS A 157 -3.98 15.65 -12.79
CA HIS A 157 -3.06 15.03 -11.83
C HIS A 157 -2.78 13.55 -12.17
N PHE A 158 -3.80 12.82 -12.61
CA PHE A 158 -3.64 11.44 -13.08
C PHE A 158 -2.80 11.37 -14.38
N LEU A 159 -3.14 12.18 -15.38
CA LEU A 159 -2.40 12.19 -16.65
C LEU A 159 -0.94 12.63 -16.49
N ARG A 160 -0.68 13.56 -15.56
CA ARG A 160 0.68 14.00 -15.22
C ARG A 160 1.48 12.91 -14.49
N GLN A 161 0.83 12.11 -13.66
CA GLN A 161 1.48 10.95 -13.06
C GLN A 161 1.86 9.92 -14.13
N GLU A 162 0.96 9.61 -15.07
CA GLU A 162 1.27 8.70 -16.18
C GLU A 162 2.36 9.27 -17.09
N TYR A 163 2.45 10.61 -17.24
CA TYR A 163 3.57 11.27 -17.92
C TYR A 163 4.92 10.96 -17.25
N TRP A 164 5.01 11.13 -15.93
CA TRP A 164 6.25 10.80 -15.21
C TRP A 164 6.54 9.30 -15.22
N HIS A 165 5.51 8.45 -15.29
CA HIS A 165 5.71 7.02 -15.52
C HIS A 165 6.32 6.74 -16.90
N HIS A 166 5.84 7.39 -17.95
CA HIS A 166 6.42 7.30 -19.29
C HIS A 166 7.88 7.76 -19.29
N MET A 167 8.16 8.92 -18.68
CA MET A 167 9.52 9.45 -18.55
C MET A 167 10.46 8.52 -17.79
N TYR A 168 9.94 7.80 -16.80
CA TYR A 168 10.70 6.78 -16.08
C TYR A 168 11.01 5.57 -16.96
N LEU A 169 10.03 5.09 -17.74
CA LEU A 169 10.24 3.93 -18.61
C LEU A 169 11.19 4.25 -19.78
N PHE A 170 11.05 5.41 -20.41
CA PHE A 170 11.72 5.73 -21.67
C PHE A 170 12.68 6.92 -21.56
N ALA A 171 13.37 7.04 -20.42
CA ALA A 171 14.22 8.18 -20.09
C ALA A 171 15.32 8.46 -21.13
N ASP A 172 15.83 7.45 -21.83
CA ASP A 172 16.87 7.62 -22.85
C ASP A 172 16.36 8.37 -24.10
N THR A 173 15.04 8.41 -24.31
CA THR A 173 14.44 9.07 -25.48
C THR A 173 14.23 10.57 -25.26
N HIS A 174 14.15 11.01 -24.00
CA HIS A 174 13.91 12.40 -23.65
C HIS A 174 14.58 12.76 -22.31
N PRO A 175 15.77 13.38 -22.34
CA PRO A 175 16.42 13.86 -21.13
C PRO A 175 15.57 14.92 -20.42
N LEU A 176 15.65 14.95 -19.09
CA LEU A 176 14.97 15.97 -18.30
C LEU A 176 15.57 17.36 -18.58
N SER A 177 14.71 18.35 -18.77
CA SER A 177 15.11 19.75 -18.84
C SER A 177 15.49 20.32 -17.47
N ASP A 178 16.26 21.40 -17.45
CA ASP A 178 16.61 22.12 -16.21
C ASP A 178 15.36 22.53 -15.41
N ALA A 179 14.27 22.89 -16.09
CA ALA A 179 13.02 23.25 -15.44
C ALA A 179 12.41 22.05 -14.68
N GLN A 180 12.48 20.85 -15.25
CA GLN A 180 11.98 19.62 -14.67
C GLN A 180 12.87 19.13 -13.51
N TRP A 181 14.20 19.21 -13.64
CA TRP A 181 15.12 18.96 -12.53
C TRP A 181 14.83 19.88 -11.33
N ASN A 182 14.69 21.18 -11.60
CA ASN A 182 14.32 22.15 -10.58
C ASN A 182 12.93 21.86 -9.97
N ALA A 183 11.97 21.39 -10.77
CA ALA A 183 10.66 20.99 -10.26
C ALA A 183 10.72 19.76 -9.35
N ALA A 184 11.51 18.74 -9.71
CA ALA A 184 11.74 17.56 -8.88
C ALA A 184 12.35 17.93 -7.52
N ASN A 185 13.41 18.73 -7.53
CA ASN A 185 14.07 19.22 -6.32
C ASN A 185 13.11 20.01 -5.43
N ARG A 186 12.33 20.95 -6.01
CA ARG A 186 11.33 21.73 -5.25
C ARG A 186 10.23 20.84 -4.66
N MET A 187 9.72 19.88 -5.42
CA MET A 187 8.67 18.98 -4.93
C MET A 187 9.16 18.11 -3.77
N ALA A 188 10.39 17.57 -3.87
CA ALA A 188 10.98 16.77 -2.79
C ALA A 188 11.18 17.59 -1.51
N VAL A 189 11.69 18.83 -1.63
CA VAL A 189 11.86 19.75 -0.50
C VAL A 189 10.52 20.10 0.14
N ASN A 190 9.51 20.46 -0.65
CA ASN A 190 8.19 20.80 -0.14
C ASN A 190 7.54 19.61 0.57
N ALA A 191 7.64 18.40 0.01
CA ALA A 191 7.15 17.18 0.64
C ALA A 191 7.86 16.90 1.97
N TYR A 192 9.18 17.07 2.03
CA TYR A 192 9.96 16.90 3.26
C TYR A 192 9.52 17.87 4.35
N PHE A 193 9.35 19.15 4.00
CA PHE A 193 8.83 20.15 4.93
C PHE A 193 7.41 19.84 5.41
N ASP A 194 6.54 19.38 4.52
CA ASP A 194 5.17 19.02 4.92
C ASP A 194 5.15 17.87 5.92
N VAL A 195 5.90 16.79 5.68
CA VAL A 195 5.98 15.64 6.59
C VAL A 195 6.60 16.01 7.94
N THR A 196 7.61 16.87 7.94
CA THR A 196 8.31 17.26 9.18
C THR A 196 7.53 18.27 10.01
N MET A 197 6.75 19.14 9.36
CA MET A 197 5.98 20.19 10.04
C MET A 197 4.54 19.77 10.35
N SER A 198 3.98 18.81 9.62
CA SER A 198 2.61 18.34 9.78
C SER A 198 2.56 16.86 10.17
N LYS A 199 2.14 16.59 11.41
CA LYS A 199 1.91 15.22 11.89
C LYS A 199 0.82 14.49 11.11
N THR A 200 -0.02 15.20 10.36
CA THR A 200 -1.17 14.72 9.60
C THR A 200 -1.01 14.90 8.09
N SER A 201 0.23 15.11 7.63
CA SER A 201 0.55 15.24 6.20
C SER A 201 -0.09 14.13 5.36
N THR A 202 -0.53 14.50 4.16
CA THR A 202 -1.05 13.59 3.15
C THR A 202 0.06 13.01 2.28
N VAL A 203 1.33 13.40 2.46
CA VAL A 203 2.47 12.87 1.72
C VAL A 203 2.71 11.41 2.09
N ALA A 204 2.77 10.53 1.09
CA ALA A 204 2.87 9.08 1.26
C ALA A 204 4.29 8.55 1.52
N HIS A 205 5.24 9.44 1.85
CA HIS A 205 6.65 9.13 2.05
C HIS A 205 7.12 9.60 3.41
N SER A 206 7.95 8.81 4.07
CA SER A 206 8.60 9.21 5.32
C SER A 206 9.67 10.29 5.08
N ALA A 207 10.00 11.03 6.14
CA ALA A 207 11.08 12.02 6.07
C ALA A 207 12.43 11.42 5.64
N ALA A 208 12.71 10.17 6.05
CA ALA A 208 13.92 9.45 5.67
C ALA A 208 13.94 9.05 4.19
N GLU A 209 12.80 8.60 3.65
CA GLU A 209 12.67 8.31 2.20
C GLU A 209 12.82 9.58 1.37
N LEU A 210 12.23 10.69 1.81
CA LEU A 210 12.36 11.99 1.14
C LEU A 210 13.80 12.52 1.15
N GLU A 211 14.51 12.37 2.27
CA GLU A 211 15.93 12.73 2.34
C GLU A 211 16.78 11.87 1.39
N ALA A 212 16.50 10.57 1.29
CA ALA A 212 17.15 9.69 0.34
C ALA A 212 16.85 10.10 -1.12
N MET A 213 15.60 10.42 -1.44
CA MET A 213 15.21 10.92 -2.77
C MET A 213 15.93 12.22 -3.12
N MET A 214 16.04 13.17 -2.18
CA MET A 214 16.77 14.42 -2.40
C MET A 214 18.26 14.18 -2.68
N LYS A 215 18.90 13.26 -1.95
CA LYS A 215 20.29 12.84 -2.23
C LYS A 215 20.41 12.23 -3.62
N SER A 216 19.50 11.33 -3.98
CA SER A 216 19.48 10.70 -5.31
C SER A 216 19.28 11.72 -6.43
N LEU A 217 18.36 12.68 -6.28
CA LEU A 217 18.15 13.77 -7.24
C LEU A 217 19.43 14.58 -7.45
N SER A 218 20.11 14.96 -6.36
CA SER A 218 21.34 15.76 -6.44
C SER A 218 22.49 15.06 -7.17
N LEU A 219 22.55 13.72 -7.10
CA LEU A 219 23.53 12.92 -7.82
C LEU A 219 23.11 12.74 -9.28
N ALA A 220 21.84 12.41 -9.50
CA ALA A 220 21.27 12.15 -10.81
C ALA A 220 21.34 13.38 -11.72
N GLU A 221 21.11 14.58 -11.19
CA GLU A 221 21.26 15.84 -11.92
C GLU A 221 22.70 16.04 -12.41
N LYS A 222 23.70 15.72 -11.58
CA LYS A 222 25.13 15.84 -11.94
C LYS A 222 25.56 14.83 -13.01
N THR A 223 24.97 13.63 -13.00
CA THR A 223 25.28 12.55 -13.94
C THR A 223 24.32 12.51 -15.13
N ASN A 224 23.38 13.45 -15.22
CA ASN A 224 22.28 13.47 -16.19
C ASN A 224 21.46 12.16 -16.25
N ALA A 225 21.26 11.52 -15.10
CA ALA A 225 20.49 10.27 -14.98
C ALA A 225 18.98 10.56 -14.94
N SER A 226 18.41 10.88 -16.11
CA SER A 226 17.01 11.34 -16.24
C SER A 226 15.98 10.33 -15.72
N GLU A 227 16.27 9.03 -15.82
CA GLU A 227 15.43 7.95 -15.27
C GLU A 227 15.17 8.14 -13.77
N VAL A 228 16.21 8.49 -13.00
CA VAL A 228 16.12 8.69 -11.55
C VAL A 228 15.26 9.92 -11.22
N GLY A 229 15.44 11.02 -11.96
CA GLY A 229 14.62 12.22 -11.78
C GLY A 229 13.14 11.97 -12.05
N ALA A 230 12.85 11.25 -13.15
CA ALA A 230 11.51 10.84 -13.51
C ALA A 230 10.90 9.87 -12.49
N ALA A 231 11.69 8.91 -11.98
CA ALA A 231 11.26 7.98 -10.93
C ALA A 231 10.84 8.71 -9.65
N VAL A 232 11.61 9.72 -9.22
CA VAL A 232 11.28 10.52 -8.04
C VAL A 232 10.03 11.35 -8.26
N LEU A 233 9.90 12.03 -9.41
CA LEU A 233 8.69 12.80 -9.75
C LEU A 233 7.44 11.91 -9.84
N ARG A 234 7.57 10.74 -10.46
CA ARG A 234 6.54 9.71 -10.48
C ARG A 234 6.16 9.32 -9.06
N SER A 235 7.14 9.06 -8.19
CA SER A 235 6.93 8.64 -6.80
C SER A 235 6.20 9.72 -5.97
N LEU A 236 6.61 10.98 -6.11
CA LEU A 236 6.01 12.12 -5.39
C LEU A 236 4.59 12.45 -5.91
N CYS A 237 4.32 12.23 -7.20
CA CYS A 237 2.97 12.33 -7.76
C CYS A 237 2.10 11.11 -7.42
N GLY A 238 2.72 9.94 -7.18
CA GLY A 238 2.17 8.64 -7.60
C GLY A 238 1.98 7.55 -6.54
N TRP A 239 2.28 7.78 -5.26
CA TRP A 239 2.32 6.69 -4.28
C TRP A 239 1.04 6.59 -3.45
N SER A 240 -0.05 6.07 -4.01
CA SER A 240 -1.14 5.52 -3.21
C SER A 240 -1.86 4.42 -3.97
N PHE A 241 -1.93 3.23 -3.39
CA PHE A 241 -2.67 2.13 -4.00
C PHE A 241 -4.13 2.21 -3.61
N PHE A 242 -5.01 2.13 -4.61
CA PHE A 242 -6.44 1.98 -4.41
C PHE A 242 -6.88 0.66 -5.04
N ASN A 243 -7.54 -0.19 -4.26
CA ASN A 243 -8.21 -1.38 -4.76
C ASN A 243 -9.73 -1.15 -4.72
N SER A 244 -10.34 -0.91 -5.88
CA SER A 244 -11.78 -1.16 -6.07
C SER A 244 -11.97 -2.64 -6.33
N LEU A 245 -12.79 -3.32 -5.53
CA LEU A 245 -13.08 -4.75 -5.63
C LEU A 245 -13.78 -5.21 -6.93
N ASP A 246 -14.10 -4.32 -7.87
CA ASP A 246 -14.89 -4.66 -9.06
C ASP A 246 -14.10 -5.06 -10.32
N CYS A 247 -12.77 -5.10 -10.28
CA CYS A 247 -11.97 -5.50 -11.46
C CYS A 247 -11.06 -6.68 -11.15
N SER A 248 -11.60 -7.90 -11.23
CA SER A 248 -10.86 -9.16 -11.17
C SER A 248 -9.94 -9.42 -12.38
N LEU A 249 -9.61 -8.41 -13.19
CA LEU A 249 -8.90 -8.56 -14.46
C LEU A 249 -7.77 -7.54 -14.69
N ILE A 250 -7.45 -6.69 -13.73
CA ILE A 250 -6.47 -5.62 -13.94
C ILE A 250 -5.54 -5.53 -12.73
N SER A 251 -4.26 -5.77 -13.00
CA SER A 251 -3.12 -5.59 -12.09
C SER A 251 -3.26 -4.35 -11.20
N ALA A 252 -2.90 -4.50 -9.91
CA ALA A 252 -2.86 -3.44 -8.91
C ALA A 252 -2.35 -2.10 -9.50
N ARG A 253 -3.24 -1.13 -9.72
CA ARG A 253 -2.88 0.15 -10.37
C ARG A 253 -2.45 1.17 -9.31
N LYS A 254 -1.28 1.76 -9.54
CA LYS A 254 -0.69 2.86 -8.74
C LYS A 254 -1.45 4.15 -9.04
N VAL A 255 -2.26 4.66 -8.11
CA VAL A 255 -2.99 5.91 -8.29
C VAL A 255 -2.29 7.05 -7.54
N GLY A 256 -2.27 8.23 -8.14
CA GLY A 256 -1.49 9.34 -7.62
C GLY A 256 -1.99 9.88 -6.31
N ASN A 257 -1.08 10.13 -5.38
CA ASN A 257 -1.41 10.71 -4.08
C ASN A 257 -2.13 12.07 -4.23
N GLN A 258 -1.72 12.89 -5.20
CA GLN A 258 -2.38 14.16 -5.50
C GLN A 258 -3.80 13.96 -6.06
N PHE A 259 -4.00 12.92 -6.86
CA PHE A 259 -5.29 12.58 -7.45
C PHE A 259 -6.28 12.07 -6.39
N LEU A 260 -5.84 11.20 -5.49
CA LEU A 260 -6.67 10.62 -4.41
C LEU A 260 -6.97 11.62 -3.28
N ASN A 261 -6.12 12.61 -3.08
CA ASN A 261 -6.35 13.70 -2.13
C ASN A 261 -7.04 14.93 -2.77
N TYR A 262 -7.55 14.82 -4.00
CA TYR A 262 -8.28 15.90 -4.68
C TYR A 262 -7.51 17.23 -4.72
N HIS A 263 -6.19 17.18 -4.94
CA HIS A 263 -5.36 18.39 -4.98
C HIS A 263 -5.91 19.42 -5.98
N GLY A 264 -5.84 20.69 -5.61
CA GLY A 264 -6.35 21.80 -6.42
C GLY A 264 -7.87 21.94 -6.48
N GLN A 265 -8.63 21.04 -5.83
CA GLN A 265 -10.09 21.17 -5.67
C GLN A 265 -10.46 21.89 -4.38
N ARG A 266 -11.70 22.39 -4.30
CA ARG A 266 -12.26 22.94 -3.05
C ARG A 266 -12.38 21.87 -1.95
N SER A 267 -12.57 20.61 -2.33
CA SER A 267 -12.70 19.46 -1.43
C SER A 267 -11.38 18.70 -1.26
N ALA A 268 -10.23 19.37 -1.45
CA ALA A 268 -8.93 18.74 -1.28
C ALA A 268 -8.72 18.22 0.15
N ARG A 269 -8.17 17.01 0.28
CA ARG A 269 -7.72 16.47 1.56
C ARG A 269 -6.43 17.17 1.96
N THR A 270 -6.46 17.81 3.12
CA THR A 270 -5.36 18.52 3.77
C THR A 270 -4.84 17.78 5.00
N ASN A 271 -5.67 16.91 5.59
CA ASN A 271 -5.32 16.07 6.73
C ASN A 271 -5.58 14.61 6.37
N ARG A 272 -4.59 13.72 6.52
CA ARG A 272 -4.77 12.29 6.17
C ARG A 272 -5.93 11.59 6.91
N GLY A 273 -6.27 12.07 8.10
CA GLY A 273 -7.32 11.50 8.94
C GLY A 273 -8.73 12.02 8.63
N GLU A 274 -8.89 12.91 7.65
CA GLU A 274 -10.19 13.48 7.29
C GLU A 274 -10.78 12.80 6.03
N SER A 275 -12.08 12.54 6.07
CA SER A 275 -12.81 12.05 4.91
C SER A 275 -13.18 13.20 3.98
N VAL A 276 -12.97 13.00 2.68
CA VAL A 276 -13.45 13.93 1.64
C VAL A 276 -14.93 13.72 1.30
N PHE A 277 -15.53 12.63 1.79
CA PHE A 277 -16.92 12.26 1.54
C PHE A 277 -17.87 12.68 2.66
N GLY A 278 -17.35 13.26 3.74
CA GLY A 278 -18.12 13.68 4.91
C GLY A 278 -18.40 12.55 5.91
N ASP A 279 -17.80 11.37 5.69
CA ASP A 279 -17.82 10.25 6.64
C ASP A 279 -16.78 10.54 7.73
N ASP A 280 -17.18 11.31 8.74
CA ASP A 280 -16.29 11.63 9.86
C ASP A 280 -15.97 10.34 10.67
N PRO A 281 -14.69 9.91 10.73
CA PRO A 281 -14.27 8.75 11.51
C PRO A 281 -14.71 8.82 12.98
N ASP A 282 -14.80 10.04 13.54
CA ASP A 282 -15.20 10.27 14.93
C ASP A 282 -16.73 10.17 15.14
N GLN A 283 -17.52 10.20 14.07
CA GLN A 283 -19.00 10.11 14.11
C GLN A 283 -19.55 8.75 13.67
N ALA A 284 -18.68 7.77 13.42
CA ALA A 284 -19.09 6.43 13.03
C ALA A 284 -20.00 5.79 14.10
N GLN A 285 -21.21 5.39 13.70
CA GLN A 285 -22.16 4.76 14.62
C GLN A 285 -21.73 3.33 14.96
N CYS A 286 -21.51 3.04 16.24
CA CYS A 286 -21.19 1.67 16.63
C CYS A 286 -22.42 0.76 16.74
N THR A 287 -22.25 -0.52 16.42
CA THR A 287 -23.26 -1.57 16.59
C THR A 287 -23.65 -1.78 18.04
N LEU A 288 -24.85 -2.33 18.26
CA LEU A 288 -25.29 -2.74 19.59
C LEU A 288 -24.37 -3.80 20.21
N ILE A 289 -23.86 -4.73 19.41
CA ILE A 289 -22.95 -5.79 19.88
C ILE A 289 -21.65 -5.17 20.37
N PHE A 290 -21.06 -4.25 19.61
CA PHE A 290 -19.86 -3.53 20.01
C PHE A 290 -20.08 -2.75 21.31
N LYS A 291 -21.21 -2.02 21.42
CA LYS A 291 -21.57 -1.26 22.64
C LYS A 291 -21.74 -2.15 23.87
N LEU A 292 -22.23 -3.38 23.70
CA LEU A 292 -22.38 -4.35 24.79
C LEU A 292 -21.06 -5.01 25.20
N LEU A 293 -20.20 -5.35 24.23
CA LEU A 293 -18.89 -5.98 24.50
C LEU A 293 -17.85 -5.01 25.04
N THR A 294 -17.95 -3.72 24.69
CA THR A 294 -16.96 -2.71 25.05
C THR A 294 -16.74 -2.59 26.57
N PRO A 295 -17.78 -2.47 27.43
CA PRO A 295 -17.58 -2.47 28.88
C PRO A 295 -16.95 -3.76 29.42
N PHE A 296 -17.32 -4.92 28.86
CA PHE A 296 -16.76 -6.21 29.24
C PHE A 296 -15.27 -6.34 28.88
N LEU A 297 -14.84 -5.63 27.83
CA LEU A 297 -13.46 -5.53 27.36
C LEU A 297 -12.75 -4.28 27.88
N PHE A 298 -13.25 -3.69 28.98
CA PHE A 298 -12.64 -2.54 29.66
C PHE A 298 -12.40 -1.32 28.75
N TYR A 299 -13.31 -1.08 27.79
CA TYR A 299 -13.25 0.02 26.83
C TYR A 299 -12.02 0.04 25.89
N ALA A 300 -11.15 -0.97 25.93
CA ALA A 300 -10.03 -1.10 25.00
C ALA A 300 -10.43 -1.20 23.52
N PRO A 301 -11.56 -1.85 23.13
CA PRO A 301 -11.99 -1.85 21.73
C PRO A 301 -12.22 -0.44 21.16
N VAL A 302 -12.66 0.52 21.98
CA VAL A 302 -12.91 1.90 21.50
C VAL A 302 -11.60 2.57 21.09
N VAL A 303 -10.53 2.35 21.87
CA VAL A 303 -9.20 2.91 21.57
C VAL A 303 -8.65 2.33 20.27
N HIS A 304 -8.76 1.01 20.08
CA HIS A 304 -8.30 0.38 18.84
C HIS A 304 -9.17 0.78 17.63
N LEU A 305 -10.48 0.93 17.81
CA LEU A 305 -11.39 1.36 16.75
C LEU A 305 -11.06 2.78 16.28
N ASP A 306 -10.82 3.71 17.21
CA ASP A 306 -10.41 5.08 16.90
C ASP A 306 -9.13 5.12 16.05
N ILE A 307 -8.13 4.35 16.47
CA ILE A 307 -6.84 4.24 15.75
C ILE A 307 -7.05 3.67 14.34
N LEU A 308 -7.83 2.60 14.20
CA LEU A 308 -8.08 1.94 12.91
C LEU A 308 -8.87 2.85 11.96
N ASN A 309 -9.91 3.53 12.45
CA ASN A 309 -10.72 4.46 11.67
C ASN A 309 -9.90 5.67 11.18
N LYS A 310 -9.01 6.22 12.02
CA LYS A 310 -8.10 7.33 11.63
C LYS A 310 -6.97 6.90 10.71
N PHE A 311 -6.61 5.62 10.75
CA PHE A 311 -5.53 5.07 9.93
C PHE A 311 -5.97 4.76 8.51
N TRP A 312 -7.22 4.30 8.31
CA TRP A 312 -7.75 3.92 7.01
C TRP A 312 -8.99 4.72 6.66
N VAL A 313 -8.76 5.94 6.17
CA VAL A 313 -9.81 6.88 5.78
C VAL A 313 -10.00 6.83 4.26
N ASP A 314 -11.26 6.75 3.81
CA ASP A 314 -11.64 6.70 2.39
C ASP A 314 -10.92 5.60 1.57
N GLY A 315 -10.50 4.52 2.22
CA GLY A 315 -9.79 3.42 1.57
C GLY A 315 -8.28 3.64 1.39
N LEU A 316 -7.70 4.64 2.05
CA LEU A 316 -6.29 5.00 1.90
C LEU A 316 -5.48 4.61 3.13
N ALA A 317 -4.39 3.87 2.91
CA ALA A 317 -3.41 3.49 3.93
C ALA A 317 -2.02 3.99 3.56
N MET A 318 -1.23 4.36 4.57
CA MET A 318 0.18 4.71 4.42
C MET A 318 1.09 3.66 5.08
N LYS A 319 2.22 3.36 4.44
CA LYS A 319 3.14 2.29 4.87
C LYS A 319 3.83 2.60 6.20
N ASP A 320 4.29 3.82 6.39
CA ASP A 320 4.96 4.31 7.59
C ASP A 320 4.03 4.27 8.81
N GLN A 321 2.77 4.68 8.61
CA GLN A 321 1.73 4.64 9.63
C GLN A 321 1.37 3.19 9.98
N TRP A 322 1.34 2.28 9.00
CA TRP A 322 1.15 0.85 9.23
C TRP A 322 2.25 0.25 10.08
N VAL A 323 3.51 0.51 9.73
CA VAL A 323 4.67 0.04 10.51
C VAL A 323 4.54 0.52 11.95
N THR A 324 4.23 1.80 12.15
CA THR A 324 4.04 2.41 13.47
C THR A 324 2.89 1.74 14.24
N LEU A 325 1.75 1.48 13.59
CA LEU A 325 0.60 0.80 14.18
C LEU A 325 0.97 -0.62 14.64
N ILE A 326 1.61 -1.40 13.77
CA ILE A 326 2.00 -2.78 14.08
C ILE A 326 3.07 -2.82 15.18
N GLU A 327 4.04 -1.92 15.18
CA GLU A 327 5.02 -1.80 16.26
C GLU A 327 4.36 -1.51 17.60
N ARG A 328 3.40 -0.57 17.61
CA ARG A 328 2.64 -0.24 18.81
C ARG A 328 1.85 -1.44 19.32
N CYS A 329 1.03 -2.07 18.47
CA CYS A 329 0.21 -3.23 18.88
C CYS A 329 1.08 -4.41 19.34
N THR A 330 2.16 -4.72 18.63
CA THR A 330 3.04 -5.83 19.01
C THR A 330 3.85 -5.53 20.27
N GLY A 331 4.17 -4.27 20.54
CA GLY A 331 4.75 -3.81 21.80
C GLY A 331 3.77 -3.97 22.96
N GLU A 332 2.55 -3.43 22.81
CA GLU A 332 1.47 -3.55 23.80
C GLU A 332 1.22 -5.03 24.14
N TRP A 333 0.98 -5.92 23.17
CA TRP A 333 0.75 -7.34 23.44
C TRP A 333 1.92 -8.05 24.12
N SER A 334 3.16 -7.60 23.85
CA SER A 334 4.35 -8.11 24.54
C SER A 334 4.34 -7.71 26.02
N GLU A 335 4.00 -6.46 26.34
CA GLU A 335 3.86 -5.97 27.72
C GLU A 335 2.75 -6.72 28.47
N HIS A 336 1.58 -6.89 27.85
CA HIS A 336 0.48 -7.68 28.42
C HIS A 336 0.90 -9.11 28.75
N THR A 337 1.69 -9.75 27.88
CA THR A 337 2.21 -11.10 28.10
C THR A 337 3.15 -11.16 29.32
N ILE A 338 3.99 -10.14 29.51
CA ILE A 338 4.90 -10.03 30.67
C ILE A 338 4.08 -9.89 31.96
N TYR A 339 3.12 -8.96 32.00
CA TYR A 339 2.27 -8.75 33.17
C TYR A 339 1.42 -9.98 33.51
N ALA A 340 0.85 -10.63 32.50
CA ALA A 340 0.09 -11.87 32.68
C ALA A 340 0.95 -13.00 33.26
N THR A 341 2.23 -13.08 32.89
CA THR A 341 3.17 -14.07 33.42
C THR A 341 3.50 -13.80 34.89
N ILE A 342 3.70 -12.53 35.27
CA ILE A 342 3.93 -12.14 36.67
C ILE A 342 2.71 -12.50 37.51
N LEU A 343 1.51 -12.16 37.03
CA LEU A 343 0.25 -12.44 37.72
C LEU A 343 -0.04 -13.95 37.79
N LEU A 344 0.33 -14.72 36.77
CA LEU A 344 0.23 -16.18 36.76
C LEU A 344 1.09 -16.78 37.88
N ASN A 345 2.35 -16.33 38.01
CA ASN A 345 3.24 -16.79 39.09
C ASN A 345 2.68 -16.44 40.47
N ALA A 346 2.14 -15.22 40.64
CA ALA A 346 1.49 -14.81 41.88
C ALA A 346 0.27 -15.68 42.21
N ASN A 347 -0.58 -15.99 41.23
CA ASN A 347 -1.72 -16.88 41.39
C ASN A 347 -1.30 -18.31 41.77
N VAL A 348 -0.28 -18.86 41.11
CA VAL A 348 0.21 -20.21 41.42
C VAL A 348 0.79 -20.25 42.84
N ALA A 349 1.55 -19.23 43.25
CA ALA A 349 2.04 -19.12 44.61
C ALA A 349 0.90 -18.99 45.64
N PHE A 350 -0.14 -18.21 45.31
CA PHE A 350 -1.33 -18.05 46.14
C PHE A 350 -2.10 -19.37 46.33
N LEU A 351 -2.27 -20.15 45.26
CA LEU A 351 -2.88 -21.49 45.31
C LEU A 351 -2.01 -22.52 46.04
N ALA A 352 -0.69 -22.31 46.09
CA ALA A 352 0.25 -23.20 46.75
C ALA A 352 0.34 -23.00 48.27
N ILE A 353 -0.28 -21.95 48.84
CA ILE A 353 -0.32 -21.73 50.30
C ILE A 353 -1.08 -22.91 50.94
N PRO A 354 -0.40 -23.84 51.64
CA PRO A 354 -1.06 -25.01 52.21
C PRO A 354 -1.90 -24.55 53.40
N SER A 355 -3.22 -24.76 53.33
CA SER A 355 -4.11 -24.55 54.46
C SER A 355 -3.89 -25.72 55.44
N VAL A 356 -3.05 -25.50 56.45
CA VAL A 356 -2.60 -26.51 57.42
C VAL A 356 -3.80 -27.21 58.09
N ASP A 357 -3.96 -28.48 57.72
CA ASP A 357 -4.59 -29.65 58.36
C ASP A 357 -6.09 -29.76 58.72
N GLU A 358 -6.96 -28.76 58.54
CA GLU A 358 -8.43 -28.99 58.67
C GLU A 358 -9.29 -28.31 57.60
N SER A 359 -8.66 -27.57 56.68
CA SER A 359 -9.32 -26.66 55.74
C SER A 359 -9.43 -27.21 54.31
N MET A 360 -8.78 -28.32 53.98
CA MET A 360 -8.77 -28.88 52.62
C MET A 360 -10.18 -29.29 52.13
N GLU A 361 -11.07 -29.73 53.03
CA GLU A 361 -12.48 -30.01 52.70
C GLU A 361 -13.31 -28.73 52.52
N ARG A 362 -12.97 -27.64 53.22
CA ARG A 362 -13.66 -26.34 53.16
C ARG A 362 -13.17 -25.48 51.98
N TYR A 363 -11.96 -25.73 51.50
CA TYR A 363 -11.33 -25.02 50.38
C TYR A 363 -11.68 -25.59 49.01
N ARG A 364 -12.04 -26.89 48.93
CA ARG A 364 -12.51 -27.53 47.70
C ARG A 364 -13.84 -26.92 47.26
N GLY A 365 -13.81 -26.13 46.19
CA GLY A 365 -14.98 -25.44 45.66
C GLY A 365 -15.30 -24.12 46.36
N SER A 366 -14.37 -23.55 47.16
CA SER A 366 -14.55 -22.21 47.72
C SER A 366 -14.54 -21.14 46.63
N MET A 367 -15.22 -20.02 46.90
CA MET A 367 -15.25 -18.87 46.00
C MET A 367 -13.83 -18.38 45.69
N THR A 368 -12.95 -18.40 46.69
CA THR A 368 -11.52 -18.10 46.58
C THR A 368 -10.81 -18.97 45.53
N GLN A 369 -11.03 -20.29 45.56
CA GLN A 369 -10.41 -21.22 44.62
C GLN A 369 -10.91 -21.02 43.18
N VAL A 370 -12.23 -20.85 43.01
CA VAL A 370 -12.85 -20.63 41.70
C VAL A 370 -12.32 -19.35 41.05
N LEU A 371 -12.29 -18.24 41.81
CA LEU A 371 -11.80 -16.96 41.32
C LEU A 371 -10.31 -17.02 40.94
N SER A 372 -9.48 -17.71 41.74
CA SER A 372 -8.05 -17.86 41.43
C SER A 372 -7.82 -18.75 40.20
N ILE A 373 -8.57 -19.85 40.02
CA ILE A 373 -8.48 -20.67 38.80
C ILE A 373 -8.91 -19.87 37.56
N LEU A 374 -10.01 -19.12 37.64
CA LEU A 374 -10.44 -18.27 36.53
C LEU A 374 -9.40 -17.18 36.21
N SER A 375 -8.71 -16.65 37.22
CA SER A 375 -7.59 -15.73 37.04
C SER A 375 -6.42 -16.40 36.32
N VAL A 376 -6.03 -17.61 36.71
CA VAL A 376 -4.99 -18.41 36.03
C VAL A 376 -5.33 -18.65 34.57
N VAL A 377 -6.56 -19.10 34.29
CA VAL A 377 -7.03 -19.36 32.91
C VAL A 377 -7.03 -18.08 32.08
N SER A 378 -7.46 -16.95 32.64
CA SER A 378 -7.45 -15.66 31.98
C SER A 378 -6.02 -15.18 31.68
N SER A 379 -5.08 -15.33 32.62
CA SER A 379 -3.65 -15.03 32.41
C SER A 379 -3.04 -15.90 31.31
N LEU A 380 -3.31 -17.21 31.31
CA LEU A 380 -2.87 -18.12 30.25
C LEU A 380 -3.46 -17.73 28.89
N GLY A 381 -4.74 -17.38 28.85
CA GLY A 381 -5.40 -16.85 27.66
C GLY A 381 -4.71 -15.59 27.13
N SER A 382 -4.44 -14.62 28.00
CA SER A 382 -3.72 -13.39 27.63
C SER A 382 -2.34 -13.68 27.03
N ILE A 383 -1.58 -14.61 27.63
CA ILE A 383 -0.27 -15.04 27.13
C ILE A 383 -0.39 -15.70 25.76
N LEU A 384 -1.29 -16.68 25.61
CA LEU A 384 -1.47 -17.42 24.36
C LEU A 384 -1.90 -16.49 23.22
N VAL A 385 -2.94 -15.68 23.43
CA VAL A 385 -3.45 -14.76 22.42
C VAL A 385 -2.40 -13.68 22.12
N GLY A 386 -1.77 -13.09 23.13
CA GLY A 386 -0.72 -12.07 22.95
C GLY A 386 0.46 -12.58 22.13
N LEU A 387 0.94 -13.80 22.39
CA LEU A 387 2.02 -14.43 21.62
C LEU A 387 1.61 -14.76 20.18
N LEU A 388 0.41 -15.30 19.97
CA LEU A 388 -0.10 -15.64 18.64
C LEU A 388 -0.29 -14.38 17.78
N MET A 389 -0.95 -13.35 18.34
CA MET A 389 -1.15 -12.08 17.67
C MET A 389 0.17 -11.37 17.39
N GLY A 390 1.10 -11.38 18.35
CA GLY A 390 2.44 -10.84 18.17
C GLY A 390 3.20 -11.53 17.05
N ARG A 391 3.16 -12.87 16.97
CA ARG A 391 3.80 -13.63 15.90
C ARG A 391 3.17 -13.36 14.54
N TYR A 392 1.84 -13.34 14.44
CA TYR A 392 1.12 -13.11 13.19
C TYR A 392 1.39 -11.70 12.64
N HIS A 393 1.31 -10.66 13.47
CA HIS A 393 1.47 -9.28 12.99
C HIS A 393 2.93 -8.89 12.74
N ARG A 394 3.90 -9.51 13.42
CA ARG A 394 5.33 -9.29 13.12
C ARG A 394 5.69 -9.64 11.67
N THR A 395 5.08 -10.69 11.10
CA THR A 395 5.30 -11.03 9.68
C THR A 395 4.61 -10.07 8.72
N LYS A 396 3.67 -9.27 9.21
CA LYS A 396 2.91 -8.27 8.44
C LYS A 396 3.50 -6.87 8.52
N LYS A 397 4.56 -6.64 9.31
CA LYS A 397 5.13 -5.31 9.56
C LYS A 397 5.63 -4.61 8.29
N HIS A 398 6.36 -5.32 7.43
CA HIS A 398 7.03 -4.75 6.24
C HIS A 398 6.40 -5.19 4.91
N ILE A 399 5.09 -5.43 4.91
CA ILE A 399 4.38 -5.82 3.68
C ILE A 399 4.20 -4.62 2.73
N PRO A 400 4.04 -4.87 1.41
CA PRO A 400 3.66 -3.85 0.43
C PRO A 400 2.34 -3.16 0.79
N VAL A 401 2.14 -1.92 0.35
CA VAL A 401 0.93 -1.12 0.64
C VAL A 401 -0.33 -1.77 0.08
N GLU A 402 -0.17 -2.48 -1.03
CA GLU A 402 -1.17 -3.31 -1.69
C GLU A 402 -1.72 -4.35 -0.71
N ASP A 403 -0.82 -5.10 -0.06
CA ASP A 403 -1.17 -6.13 0.90
C ASP A 403 -1.77 -5.54 2.18
N ILE A 404 -1.37 -4.33 2.58
CA ILE A 404 -1.97 -3.59 3.70
C ILE A 404 -3.44 -3.28 3.38
N ASN A 405 -3.71 -2.69 2.21
CA ASN A 405 -5.06 -2.36 1.80
C ASN A 405 -5.94 -3.61 1.63
N VAL A 406 -5.40 -4.70 1.06
CA VAL A 406 -6.10 -5.98 0.98
C VAL A 406 -6.44 -6.51 2.37
N TYR A 407 -5.51 -6.45 3.31
CA TYR A 407 -5.74 -6.88 4.69
C TYR A 407 -6.82 -6.04 5.39
N LEU A 408 -6.71 -4.71 5.34
CA LEU A 408 -7.68 -3.82 5.97
C LEU A 408 -9.06 -4.01 5.35
N LYS A 409 -9.13 -4.07 4.02
CA LYS A 409 -10.39 -4.28 3.30
C LYS A 409 -11.03 -5.62 3.63
N SER A 410 -10.24 -6.70 3.75
CA SER A 410 -10.78 -8.02 4.14
C SER A 410 -11.30 -8.06 5.58
N HIS A 411 -10.88 -7.12 6.42
CA HIS A 411 -11.33 -6.96 7.80
C HIS A 411 -12.31 -5.80 8.00
N TYR A 412 -12.64 -5.08 6.93
CA TYR A 412 -13.58 -3.97 6.93
C TYR A 412 -14.93 -4.43 6.36
N SER A 413 -16.01 -4.17 7.07
CA SER A 413 -17.35 -4.52 6.61
C SER A 413 -18.02 -3.34 5.87
N ASP A 414 -18.15 -3.47 4.55
CA ASP A 414 -18.78 -2.46 3.67
C ASP A 414 -20.29 -2.29 3.90
N ASP A 415 -20.96 -3.34 4.40
CA ASP A 415 -22.38 -3.30 4.82
C ASP A 415 -22.54 -2.53 6.14
N SER A 416 -22.19 -1.24 6.11
CA SER A 416 -22.69 -0.10 6.89
C SER A 416 -22.84 -0.20 8.42
N ARG A 417 -22.35 -1.23 9.11
CA ARG A 417 -22.50 -1.30 10.58
C ARG A 417 -21.26 -1.71 11.34
N TRP A 418 -20.47 -2.64 10.81
CA TRP A 418 -19.39 -3.23 11.59
C TRP A 418 -18.03 -2.57 11.36
N GLY A 419 -17.77 -1.92 10.21
CA GLY A 419 -16.50 -1.22 9.94
C GLY A 419 -15.29 -2.03 10.41
N PHE A 420 -14.47 -1.45 11.30
CA PHE A 420 -13.35 -2.11 11.99
C PHE A 420 -13.67 -2.62 13.41
N GLU A 421 -14.93 -2.61 13.84
CA GLU A 421 -15.33 -2.99 15.21
C GLU A 421 -14.83 -4.38 15.61
N TRP A 422 -14.95 -5.35 14.69
CA TRP A 422 -14.52 -6.71 14.96
C TRP A 422 -13.00 -6.82 15.12
N LEU A 423 -12.25 -6.12 14.27
CA LEU A 423 -10.79 -6.07 14.35
C LEU A 423 -10.34 -5.37 15.65
N ALA A 424 -11.02 -4.30 16.03
CA ALA A 424 -10.78 -3.57 17.28
C ALA A 424 -11.06 -4.44 18.52
N ILE A 425 -12.13 -5.23 18.51
CA ILE A 425 -12.41 -6.23 19.54
C ILE A 425 -11.27 -7.24 19.61
N ILE A 426 -10.85 -7.83 18.49
CA ILE A 426 -9.75 -8.81 18.45
C ILE A 426 -8.46 -8.22 19.03
N TYR A 427 -8.10 -6.99 18.66
CA TYR A 427 -6.88 -6.32 19.13
C TYR A 427 -6.90 -6.07 20.65
N SER A 428 -8.09 -5.92 21.24
CA SER A 428 -8.28 -5.72 22.68
C SER A 428 -8.24 -6.99 23.54
N ILE A 429 -8.36 -8.19 22.94
CA ILE A 429 -8.51 -9.45 23.69
C ILE A 429 -7.38 -9.71 24.69
N PRO A 430 -6.07 -9.58 24.35
CA PRO A 430 -4.99 -9.81 25.30
C PRO A 430 -5.10 -8.91 26.54
N TYR A 431 -5.39 -7.63 26.33
CA TYR A 431 -5.58 -6.68 27.42
C TYR A 431 -6.78 -7.03 28.29
N ALA A 432 -7.93 -7.31 27.68
CA ALA A 432 -9.13 -7.66 28.43
C ALA A 432 -8.95 -8.92 29.28
N LEU A 433 -8.28 -9.95 28.75
CA LEU A 433 -7.96 -11.17 29.50
C LEU A 433 -7.02 -10.89 30.68
N LEU A 434 -6.02 -10.03 30.50
CA LEU A 434 -5.15 -9.58 31.60
C LEU A 434 -5.95 -8.83 32.68
N MET A 435 -6.84 -7.91 32.29
CA MET A 435 -7.67 -7.15 33.22
C MET A 435 -8.61 -8.07 34.01
N TRP A 436 -9.27 -9.02 33.33
CA TRP A 436 -10.08 -10.04 34.00
C TRP A 436 -9.24 -10.88 34.96
N ALA A 437 -8.04 -11.28 34.57
CA ALA A 437 -7.14 -12.00 35.46
C ALA A 437 -6.83 -11.20 36.74
N MET A 438 -6.57 -9.90 36.62
CA MET A 438 -6.30 -9.03 37.78
C MET A 438 -7.52 -8.88 38.69
N VAL A 439 -8.70 -8.59 38.13
CA VAL A 439 -9.95 -8.43 38.90
C VAL A 439 -10.30 -9.72 39.64
N LEU A 440 -10.18 -10.86 38.96
CA LEU A 440 -10.45 -12.18 39.55
C LEU A 440 -9.45 -12.54 40.65
N PHE A 441 -8.17 -12.22 40.47
CA PHE A 441 -7.14 -12.44 41.49
C PHE A 441 -7.39 -11.59 42.74
N LEU A 442 -7.72 -10.31 42.56
CA LEU A 442 -8.10 -9.42 43.65
C LEU A 442 -9.34 -9.94 44.37
N GLY A 443 -10.35 -10.40 43.63
CA GLY A 443 -11.54 -11.03 44.20
C GLY A 443 -11.20 -12.27 45.03
N ALA A 444 -10.29 -13.13 44.56
CA ALA A 444 -9.81 -14.29 45.31
C ALA A 444 -9.08 -13.87 46.59
N PHE A 445 -8.21 -12.86 46.52
CA PHE A 445 -7.50 -12.33 47.68
C PHE A 445 -8.47 -11.76 48.73
N PHE A 446 -9.45 -10.95 48.32
CA PHE A 446 -10.47 -10.42 49.22
C PHE A 446 -11.34 -11.51 49.84
N SER A 447 -11.73 -12.52 49.06
CA SER A 447 -12.48 -13.68 49.55
C SER A 447 -11.70 -14.42 50.63
N MET A 448 -10.39 -14.66 50.42
CA MET A 448 -9.51 -15.28 51.42
C MET A 448 -9.42 -14.42 52.69
N CYS A 449 -9.24 -13.11 52.56
CA CYS A 449 -9.19 -12.19 53.70
C CYS A 449 -10.49 -12.17 54.51
N TRP A 450 -11.64 -12.27 53.83
CA TRP A 450 -12.95 -12.32 54.47
C TRP A 450 -13.19 -13.65 55.20
N GLU A 451 -12.74 -14.76 54.61
CA GLU A 451 -12.80 -16.10 55.20
C GLU A 451 -11.83 -16.27 56.38
N SER A 452 -10.82 -15.39 56.52
CA SER A 452 -9.85 -15.43 57.62
C SER A 452 -10.53 -15.32 58.99
N PRO A 453 -10.16 -16.16 59.97
CA PRO A 453 -10.75 -16.15 61.32
C PRO A 453 -10.36 -14.92 62.16
N THR A 454 -9.34 -14.16 61.76
CA THR A 454 -8.84 -12.99 62.50
C THR A 454 -9.56 -11.70 62.12
N GLN A 455 -10.31 -11.13 63.06
CA GLN A 455 -11.08 -9.89 62.89
C GLN A 455 -10.21 -8.66 62.54
N SER A 456 -8.95 -8.64 63.00
CA SER A 456 -7.98 -7.59 62.67
C SER A 456 -7.63 -7.56 61.18
N VAL A 457 -7.46 -8.72 60.54
CA VAL A 457 -7.17 -8.82 59.09
C VAL A 457 -8.34 -8.28 58.27
N ARG A 458 -9.58 -8.58 58.66
CA ARG A 458 -10.78 -8.08 57.99
C ARG A 458 -10.88 -6.56 58.07
N ILE A 459 -10.63 -5.98 59.23
CA ILE A 459 -10.69 -4.52 59.45
C ILE A 459 -9.56 -3.80 58.71
N SER A 460 -8.33 -4.34 58.73
CA SER A 460 -7.18 -3.74 58.03
C SER A 460 -7.35 -3.73 56.51
N VAL A 461 -7.96 -4.76 55.92
CA VAL A 461 -8.22 -4.81 54.48
C VAL A 461 -9.30 -3.80 54.06
N VAL A 462 -10.36 -3.64 54.86
CA VAL A 462 -11.41 -2.64 54.60
C VAL A 462 -10.87 -1.21 54.71
N ILE A 463 -9.99 -0.94 55.67
CA ILE A 463 -9.38 0.39 55.85
C ILE A 463 -8.30 0.68 54.79
N GLY A 464 -7.58 -0.33 54.30
CA GLY A 464 -6.50 -0.15 53.32
C GLY A 464 -6.97 0.12 51.89
N PHE A 465 -8.24 -0.15 51.57
CA PHE A 465 -8.82 0.00 50.21
C PHE A 465 -9.99 1.01 50.14
N ALA A 466 -10.34 1.66 51.26
CA ALA A 466 -11.24 2.80 51.32
C ALA A 466 -10.45 4.11 51.27
#